data_AF-A0A843L0Q3-F1
#
_entry.id   AF-A0A843L0Q3-F1
#
_cell.length_a   1.000
_cell.length_b   1.000
_cell.length_c   1.000
_cell.angle_alpha   90.00
_cell.angle_beta   90.00
_cell.angle_gamma   90.00
#
_symmetry.space_group_name_H-M   'P 1'
#
loop_
_entity.id
_entity.type
_entity.pdbx_description
1 polymer ?
#
loop_
_entity_poly.entity_id
_entity_poly.type
_entity_poly.pdbx_seq_one_letter_code
_entity_poly.pdbx_strand_id
1 'polypeptide(L)'
;MSGYAPESIPPDVMSSLCGTKNHRFGERMRRRLADLLANPERFTPDYTERYTTFCNHARDLSAHQAYAMTNLLGLDSARGYQELPQEITFTFPCDDRPQFEYQVGWHFFVGTASDAGGREFGIQFMLWSYSLLPPEMARDEGLSDIENQIVEIHLAVTPANDRHHRPRPVLVAGTTGLVRFSENPYEYAVGKNTMTSLADDSLFPVRLRARGIDEREDAPVEIAIDLTLHQTKGYILNGDGGLAPSCGGVGTLYYSVTNLRIRPGESWLSIDGTRVPLTGGKFWYDHQWGTGFMPPGSPRSDLLRAVGHLHEQGPGGWDWMAIQFDDDTEIALSALHTNDNRAFYSQTGAKPPTMAAGAKGSYIRQNGEYESITAEIRVTDWIRSAVADGPYLATNTWYPNRVEVTVYEDAVPAKKRHFVMVPIVTTGQQGFFAAGSEYSEGAVTIESADGERIGIGFLESTGYIDARRQGLLLAGLPDTDDMIRLVSPPAVPDEMKAEVLALFQDPEIVAKLEEELAKCKGL
;
A
#
# COMPACT_ATOMS: atom_id res chain seq x y z
N MET A 1 -13.59 -15.63 23.59
CA MET A 1 -12.81 -16.19 22.47
C MET A 1 -13.30 -17.60 22.21
N SER A 2 -13.80 -17.89 21.01
CA SER A 2 -13.98 -19.29 20.60
C SER A 2 -12.59 -19.86 20.33
N GLY A 3 -12.19 -20.92 21.04
CA GLY A 3 -10.95 -21.65 20.73
C GLY A 3 -10.91 -22.08 19.27
N TYR A 4 -9.71 -22.35 18.74
CA TYR A 4 -9.55 -22.92 17.40
C TYR A 4 -10.36 -24.21 17.29
N ALA A 5 -11.38 -24.18 16.42
CA ALA A 5 -12.30 -25.29 16.18
C ALA A 5 -12.16 -25.71 14.71
N PRO A 6 -11.20 -26.59 14.37
CA PRO A 6 -10.96 -27.01 12.98
C PRO A 6 -12.21 -27.62 12.33
N GLU A 7 -13.08 -28.25 13.11
CA GLU A 7 -14.38 -28.78 12.69
C GLU A 7 -15.37 -27.72 12.20
N SER A 8 -15.13 -26.43 12.49
CA SER A 8 -15.93 -25.31 12.00
C SER A 8 -15.49 -24.79 10.63
N ILE A 9 -14.37 -25.30 10.09
CA ILE A 9 -13.90 -24.93 8.76
C ILE A 9 -14.83 -25.59 7.73
N PRO A 10 -15.39 -24.82 6.78
CA PRO A 10 -16.25 -25.38 5.73
C PRO A 10 -15.57 -26.52 4.96
N PRO A 11 -16.27 -27.62 4.62
CA PRO A 11 -15.66 -28.78 3.97
C PRO A 11 -14.95 -28.47 2.63
N ASP A 12 -15.47 -27.53 1.86
CA ASP A 12 -14.90 -27.03 0.60
C ASP A 12 -13.59 -26.25 0.82
N VAL A 13 -13.55 -25.41 1.85
CA VAL A 13 -12.33 -24.71 2.27
C VAL A 13 -11.30 -25.73 2.77
N MET A 14 -11.70 -26.71 3.58
CA MET A 14 -10.81 -27.78 4.05
C MET A 14 -10.24 -28.60 2.88
N SER A 15 -11.08 -28.93 1.89
CA SER A 15 -10.63 -29.60 0.67
C SER A 15 -9.59 -28.77 -0.10
N SER A 16 -9.79 -27.46 -0.18
CA SER A 16 -8.87 -26.54 -0.86
C SER A 16 -7.55 -26.39 -0.09
N LEU A 17 -7.62 -26.29 1.24
CA LEU A 17 -6.46 -26.23 2.13
C LEU A 17 -5.57 -27.46 2.02
N CYS A 18 -6.17 -28.65 1.89
CA CYS A 18 -5.47 -29.93 1.68
C CYS A 18 -5.13 -30.20 0.20
N GLY A 19 -5.55 -29.32 -0.71
CA GLY A 19 -5.34 -29.47 -2.15
C GLY A 19 -3.89 -29.24 -2.55
N THR A 20 -3.44 -29.91 -3.60
CA THR A 20 -2.04 -29.83 -4.07
C THR A 20 -1.62 -28.40 -4.43
N LYS A 21 -2.54 -27.59 -4.99
CA LYS A 21 -2.30 -26.17 -5.28
C LYS A 21 -1.90 -25.36 -4.04
N ASN A 22 -2.42 -25.70 -2.86
CA ASN A 22 -2.13 -24.97 -1.62
C ASN A 22 -0.80 -25.39 -0.96
N HIS A 23 -0.07 -26.35 -1.54
CA HIS A 23 1.20 -26.87 -1.01
C HIS A 23 2.38 -26.75 -1.99
N ARG A 24 2.18 -26.10 -3.15
CA ARG A 24 3.20 -25.97 -4.22
C ARG A 24 3.84 -24.58 -4.30
N PHE A 25 3.84 -23.79 -3.22
CA PHE A 25 4.41 -22.42 -3.27
C PHE A 25 5.92 -22.41 -3.51
N GLY A 26 6.68 -23.32 -2.87
CA GLY A 26 8.13 -23.45 -3.10
C GLY A 26 8.49 -23.88 -4.53
N GLU A 27 7.76 -24.86 -5.10
CA GLU A 27 7.92 -25.26 -6.50
C GLU A 27 7.70 -24.10 -7.47
N ARG A 28 6.60 -23.35 -7.26
CA ARG A 28 6.26 -22.17 -8.08
C ARG A 28 7.29 -21.05 -7.94
N MET A 29 7.78 -20.77 -6.73
CA MET A 29 8.85 -19.80 -6.51
C MET A 29 10.15 -20.21 -7.22
N ARG A 30 10.55 -21.48 -7.16
CA ARG A 30 11.73 -21.97 -7.90
C ARG A 30 11.56 -21.85 -9.41
N ARG A 31 10.36 -22.10 -9.94
CA ARG A 31 10.04 -21.86 -11.36
C ARG A 31 10.21 -20.39 -11.72
N ARG A 32 9.71 -19.47 -10.89
CA ARG A 32 9.87 -18.02 -11.08
C ARG A 32 11.35 -17.60 -11.05
N LEU A 33 12.12 -18.07 -10.07
CA LEU A 33 13.54 -17.78 -9.95
C LEU A 33 14.34 -18.33 -11.14
N ALA A 34 14.03 -19.55 -11.60
CA ALA A 34 14.67 -20.15 -12.77
C ALA A 34 14.38 -19.36 -14.06
N ASP A 35 13.14 -18.87 -14.23
CA ASP A 35 12.77 -18.00 -15.34
C ASP A 35 13.58 -16.69 -15.34
N LEU A 36 13.74 -16.04 -14.17
CA LEU A 36 14.54 -14.81 -14.03
C LEU A 36 16.02 -15.05 -14.34
N LEU A 37 16.59 -16.15 -13.81
CA LEU A 37 17.98 -16.54 -14.09
C LEU A 37 18.23 -16.84 -15.58
N ALA A 38 17.28 -17.47 -16.26
CA ALA A 38 17.44 -17.88 -17.65
C ALA A 38 17.33 -16.71 -18.65
N ASN A 39 16.79 -15.57 -18.22
CA ASN A 39 16.39 -14.49 -19.12
C ASN A 39 16.71 -13.11 -18.53
N PRO A 40 18.00 -12.78 -18.32
CA PRO A 40 18.40 -11.48 -17.78
C PRO A 40 18.06 -10.34 -18.76
N GLU A 41 17.67 -9.20 -18.21
CA GLU A 41 17.37 -7.98 -18.98
C GLU A 41 18.62 -7.09 -19.08
N ARG A 42 18.89 -6.52 -20.26
CA ARG A 42 20.01 -5.59 -20.44
C ARG A 42 19.78 -4.34 -19.59
N PHE A 43 20.86 -3.81 -19.01
CA PHE A 43 20.81 -2.69 -18.06
C PHE A 43 19.97 -2.95 -16.81
N THR A 44 19.77 -4.22 -16.45
CA THR A 44 19.32 -4.60 -15.10
C THR A 44 20.53 -5.09 -14.31
N PRO A 45 20.65 -4.78 -13.01
CA PRO A 45 21.74 -5.31 -12.20
C PRO A 45 21.75 -6.84 -12.15
N ASP A 46 22.93 -7.42 -11.94
CA ASP A 46 23.08 -8.88 -11.84
C ASP A 46 22.54 -9.39 -10.49
N TYR A 47 21.51 -10.24 -10.57
CA TYR A 47 20.88 -10.90 -9.44
C TYR A 47 21.19 -12.41 -9.37
N THR A 48 22.17 -12.91 -10.13
CA THR A 48 22.50 -14.34 -10.23
C THR A 48 22.80 -14.97 -8.87
N GLU A 49 23.65 -14.33 -8.06
CA GLU A 49 23.97 -14.79 -6.70
C GLU A 49 22.71 -14.84 -5.82
N ARG A 50 21.86 -13.80 -5.93
CA ARG A 50 20.63 -13.65 -5.14
C ARG A 50 19.64 -14.77 -5.46
N TYR A 51 19.33 -14.96 -6.73
CA TYR A 51 18.34 -15.95 -7.16
C TYR A 51 18.82 -17.38 -7.00
N THR A 52 20.11 -17.64 -7.22
CA THR A 52 20.70 -18.95 -6.91
C THR A 52 20.58 -19.27 -5.42
N THR A 53 20.85 -18.28 -4.56
CA THR A 53 20.68 -18.44 -3.10
C THR A 53 19.23 -18.70 -2.74
N PHE A 54 18.29 -17.92 -3.26
CA PHE A 54 16.86 -18.12 -2.99
C PHE A 54 16.36 -19.49 -3.45
N CYS A 55 16.83 -20.00 -4.60
CA CYS A 55 16.52 -21.36 -5.07
C CYS A 55 16.87 -22.45 -4.04
N ASN A 56 17.97 -22.27 -3.29
CA ASN A 56 18.39 -23.21 -2.25
C ASN A 56 17.48 -23.20 -1.01
N HIS A 57 16.74 -22.11 -0.80
CA HIS A 57 15.81 -21.92 0.31
C HIS A 57 14.33 -22.08 -0.08
N ALA A 58 14.01 -22.12 -1.38
CA ALA A 58 12.64 -22.16 -1.89
C ALA A 58 12.08 -23.58 -2.08
N ARG A 59 12.60 -24.60 -1.38
CA ARG A 59 12.09 -25.99 -1.54
C ARG A 59 10.67 -26.13 -1.02
N ASP A 60 10.45 -25.74 0.23
CA ASP A 60 9.18 -25.88 0.95
C ASP A 60 8.84 -24.50 1.54
N LEU A 61 7.97 -23.76 0.87
CA LEU A 61 7.52 -22.44 1.31
C LEU A 61 6.05 -22.48 1.70
N SER A 62 5.70 -21.79 2.78
CA SER A 62 4.32 -21.36 3.02
C SER A 62 3.91 -20.25 2.04
N ALA A 63 2.62 -19.95 1.96
CA ALA A 63 2.12 -18.82 1.19
C ALA A 63 2.77 -17.49 1.63
N HIS A 64 2.90 -17.29 2.94
CA HIS A 64 3.50 -16.09 3.53
C HIS A 64 5.00 -16.00 3.20
N GLN A 65 5.75 -17.11 3.33
CA GLN A 65 7.17 -17.12 2.98
C GLN A 65 7.41 -16.87 1.49
N ALA A 66 6.59 -17.46 0.61
CA ALA A 66 6.68 -17.20 -0.82
C ALA A 66 6.39 -15.72 -1.14
N TYR A 67 5.37 -15.15 -0.52
CA TYR A 67 5.05 -13.74 -0.67
C TYR A 67 6.16 -12.79 -0.17
N ALA A 68 6.69 -13.05 1.03
CA ALA A 68 7.81 -12.29 1.59
C ALA A 68 9.07 -12.41 0.72
N MET A 69 9.37 -13.61 0.20
CA MET A 69 10.49 -13.82 -0.72
C MET A 69 10.31 -13.06 -2.04
N THR A 70 9.08 -12.96 -2.57
CA THR A 70 8.80 -12.16 -3.76
C THR A 70 9.17 -10.69 -3.56
N ASN A 71 8.95 -10.14 -2.36
CA ASN A 71 9.30 -8.76 -2.01
C ASN A 71 10.81 -8.50 -1.86
N LEU A 72 11.64 -9.56 -1.95
CA LEU A 72 13.10 -9.46 -1.93
C LEU A 72 13.74 -9.65 -3.33
N LEU A 73 12.92 -9.84 -4.37
CA LEU A 73 13.40 -9.95 -5.75
C LEU A 73 13.98 -8.62 -6.25
N GLY A 74 14.77 -8.69 -7.31
CA GLY A 74 15.37 -7.54 -7.97
C GLY A 74 14.40 -6.73 -8.82
N LEU A 75 14.95 -5.73 -9.53
CA LEU A 75 14.16 -4.84 -10.39
C LEU A 75 13.50 -5.55 -11.59
N ASP A 76 13.99 -6.74 -11.98
CA ASP A 76 13.36 -7.62 -12.97
C ASP A 76 12.14 -8.38 -12.42
N SER A 77 11.78 -8.20 -11.15
CA SER A 77 10.60 -8.81 -10.51
C SER A 77 9.28 -8.52 -11.22
N ALA A 78 9.15 -7.34 -11.84
CA ALA A 78 7.97 -6.90 -12.61
C ALA A 78 7.78 -7.64 -13.94
N ARG A 79 8.77 -8.41 -14.39
CA ARG A 79 8.78 -9.03 -15.72
C ARG A 79 7.69 -10.09 -15.90
N GLY A 80 6.90 -9.95 -16.96
CA GLY A 80 5.84 -10.88 -17.34
C GLY A 80 4.48 -10.60 -16.68
N TYR A 81 4.39 -9.64 -15.76
CA TYR A 81 3.11 -9.12 -15.27
C TYR A 81 2.46 -8.20 -16.30
N GLN A 82 1.17 -7.91 -16.12
CA GLN A 82 0.46 -6.94 -16.95
C GLN A 82 1.17 -5.57 -16.87
N GLU A 83 1.55 -5.05 -18.03
CA GLU A 83 2.18 -3.74 -18.15
C GLU A 83 1.13 -2.62 -18.08
N LEU A 84 1.55 -1.47 -17.56
CA LEU A 84 0.72 -0.28 -17.52
C LEU A 84 0.50 0.27 -18.94
N PRO A 85 -0.73 0.70 -19.29
CA PRO A 85 -0.97 1.32 -20.56
C PRO A 85 -0.37 2.74 -20.60
N GLN A 86 -0.18 3.27 -21.81
CA GLN A 86 0.27 4.66 -22.02
C GLN A 86 -0.86 5.69 -21.77
N GLU A 87 -2.10 5.26 -21.95
CA GLU A 87 -3.31 6.05 -21.74
C GLU A 87 -4.37 5.18 -21.08
N ILE A 88 -5.23 5.78 -20.26
CA ILE A 88 -6.32 5.08 -19.57
C ILE A 88 -7.59 5.91 -19.62
N THR A 89 -8.73 5.25 -19.72
CA THR A 89 -10.05 5.84 -19.48
C THR A 89 -10.76 4.91 -18.51
N PHE A 90 -11.02 5.39 -17.29
CA PHE A 90 -11.73 4.61 -16.29
C PHE A 90 -13.21 4.48 -16.64
N THR A 91 -13.75 3.29 -16.42
CA THR A 91 -15.12 2.88 -16.64
C THR A 91 -15.66 2.25 -15.37
N PHE A 92 -16.58 2.93 -14.71
CA PHE A 92 -17.17 2.45 -13.46
C PHE A 92 -18.52 1.76 -13.73
N PRO A 93 -18.81 0.62 -13.08
CA PRO A 93 -18.06 -0.01 -11.98
C PRO A 93 -16.99 -1.03 -12.45
N CYS A 94 -16.72 -1.18 -13.74
CA CYS A 94 -15.77 -2.18 -14.25
C CYS A 94 -14.36 -2.02 -13.66
N ASP A 95 -13.91 -0.79 -13.41
CA ASP A 95 -12.61 -0.51 -12.81
C ASP A 95 -12.64 -0.46 -11.27
N ASP A 96 -13.80 -0.65 -10.64
CA ASP A 96 -13.87 -0.88 -9.19
C ASP A 96 -13.48 -2.33 -8.81
N ARG A 97 -13.38 -3.26 -9.78
CA ARG A 97 -13.00 -4.66 -9.50
C ARG A 97 -11.52 -4.78 -9.11
N PRO A 98 -11.15 -5.76 -8.27
CA PRO A 98 -9.75 -6.14 -8.10
C PRO A 98 -9.13 -6.58 -9.44
N GLN A 99 -7.96 -6.03 -9.77
CA GLN A 99 -7.29 -6.22 -11.07
C GLN A 99 -6.20 -7.29 -10.95
N PHE A 100 -6.63 -8.55 -10.84
CA PHE A 100 -5.78 -9.70 -10.53
C PHE A 100 -4.72 -10.04 -11.60
N GLU A 101 -4.79 -9.42 -12.77
CA GLU A 101 -3.79 -9.53 -13.84
C GLU A 101 -2.52 -8.71 -13.58
N TYR A 102 -2.60 -7.69 -12.73
CA TYR A 102 -1.47 -6.86 -12.33
C TYR A 102 -0.68 -7.51 -11.18
N GLN A 103 0.54 -7.00 -10.94
CA GLN A 103 1.40 -7.53 -9.89
C GLN A 103 0.84 -7.27 -8.49
N VAL A 104 0.28 -6.07 -8.26
CA VAL A 104 -0.21 -5.60 -6.97
C VAL A 104 -1.42 -4.69 -7.13
N GLY A 105 -2.31 -4.68 -6.15
CA GLY A 105 -3.38 -3.69 -6.07
C GLY A 105 -4.13 -3.73 -4.76
N TRP A 106 -4.83 -2.65 -4.41
CA TRP A 106 -5.52 -2.55 -3.13
C TRP A 106 -6.81 -1.74 -3.18
N HIS A 107 -7.71 -2.10 -2.27
CA HIS A 107 -8.91 -1.34 -1.90
C HIS A 107 -8.71 -0.81 -0.49
N PHE A 108 -8.60 0.50 -0.34
CA PHE A 108 -8.18 1.13 0.90
C PHE A 108 -9.18 2.16 1.39
N PHE A 109 -9.76 1.92 2.57
CA PHE A 109 -10.74 2.78 3.22
C PHE A 109 -10.19 3.30 4.53
N VAL A 110 -10.13 4.61 4.67
CA VAL A 110 -9.74 5.28 5.91
C VAL A 110 -10.69 6.40 6.27
N GLY A 111 -10.90 6.65 7.55
CA GLY A 111 -11.78 7.73 7.94
C GLY A 111 -11.93 7.91 9.44
N THR A 112 -12.54 9.03 9.80
CA THR A 112 -12.92 9.30 11.19
C THR A 112 -14.44 9.17 11.32
N ALA A 113 -14.88 8.36 12.29
CA ALA A 113 -16.27 8.16 12.65
C ALA A 113 -16.55 8.72 14.05
N SER A 114 -17.81 9.01 14.34
CA SER A 114 -18.26 9.47 15.66
C SER A 114 -19.49 8.71 16.15
N ASP A 115 -19.61 8.54 17.46
CA ASP A 115 -20.82 8.04 18.11
C ASP A 115 -21.79 9.16 18.54
N ALA A 116 -22.91 8.80 19.16
CA ALA A 116 -23.91 9.76 19.65
C ALA A 116 -23.40 10.69 20.77
N GLY A 117 -22.34 10.29 21.48
CA GLY A 117 -21.68 11.09 22.51
C GLY A 117 -20.59 12.02 21.96
N GLY A 118 -20.31 11.97 20.67
CA GLY A 118 -19.23 12.73 20.04
C GLY A 118 -17.85 12.12 20.24
N ARG A 119 -17.74 10.87 20.73
CA ARG A 119 -16.46 10.15 20.77
C ARG A 119 -16.05 9.80 19.35
N GLU A 120 -14.79 10.10 19.02
CA GLU A 120 -14.23 9.89 17.69
C GLU A 120 -13.41 8.61 17.59
N PHE A 121 -13.42 8.02 16.41
CA PHE A 121 -12.71 6.79 16.08
C PHE A 121 -12.05 6.91 14.72
N GLY A 122 -10.74 6.76 14.66
CA GLY A 122 -10.03 6.48 13.41
C GLY A 122 -10.28 5.03 13.00
N ILE A 123 -10.63 4.81 11.74
CA ILE A 123 -10.87 3.46 11.20
C ILE A 123 -10.09 3.31 9.89
N GLN A 124 -9.37 2.20 9.78
CA GLN A 124 -8.66 1.75 8.58
C GLN A 124 -9.19 0.37 8.19
N PHE A 125 -9.45 0.16 6.91
CA PHE A 125 -9.69 -1.14 6.32
C PHE A 125 -9.05 -1.22 4.93
N MET A 126 -8.13 -2.17 4.74
CA MET A 126 -7.49 -2.41 3.44
C MET A 126 -7.59 -3.88 3.06
N LEU A 127 -7.89 -4.13 1.78
CA LEU A 127 -7.63 -5.40 1.12
C LEU A 127 -6.48 -5.18 0.13
N TRP A 128 -5.30 -5.73 0.44
CA TRP A 128 -4.11 -5.62 -0.40
C TRP A 128 -3.87 -6.94 -1.12
N SER A 129 -3.97 -6.93 -2.44
CA SER A 129 -3.79 -8.10 -3.30
C SER A 129 -2.44 -8.09 -4.01
N TYR A 130 -1.86 -9.28 -4.17
CA TYR A 130 -0.60 -9.48 -4.87
C TYR A 130 -0.60 -10.80 -5.65
N SER A 131 -0.23 -10.73 -6.93
CA SER A 131 -0.09 -11.88 -7.82
C SER A 131 1.27 -12.56 -7.64
N LEU A 132 1.31 -13.78 -7.10
CA LEU A 132 2.58 -14.46 -6.80
C LEU A 132 3.42 -14.80 -8.04
N LEU A 133 2.76 -15.09 -9.16
CA LEU A 133 3.40 -15.38 -10.44
C LEU A 133 2.90 -14.41 -11.53
N PRO A 134 3.72 -14.15 -12.56
CA PRO A 134 3.24 -13.59 -13.82
C PRO A 134 2.01 -14.35 -14.35
N PRO A 135 0.99 -13.68 -14.92
CA PRO A 135 -0.26 -14.33 -15.33
C PRO A 135 -0.09 -15.53 -16.25
N GLU A 136 0.82 -15.48 -17.22
CA GLU A 136 1.08 -16.63 -18.11
C GLU A 136 1.63 -17.84 -17.35
N MET A 137 2.59 -17.60 -16.45
CA MET A 137 3.20 -18.65 -15.63
C MET A 137 2.17 -19.25 -14.65
N ALA A 138 1.28 -18.42 -14.10
CA ALA A 138 0.18 -18.88 -13.24
C ALA A 138 -0.77 -19.83 -13.99
N ARG A 139 -1.14 -19.49 -15.23
CA ARG A 139 -1.97 -20.34 -16.09
C ARG A 139 -1.31 -21.67 -16.41
N ASP A 140 -0.02 -21.67 -16.69
CA ASP A 140 0.74 -22.92 -16.91
C ASP A 140 0.80 -23.83 -15.67
N GLU A 141 0.74 -23.24 -14.47
CA GLU A 141 0.63 -23.97 -13.19
C GLU A 141 -0.82 -24.39 -12.87
N GLY A 142 -1.77 -24.10 -13.77
CA GLY A 142 -3.18 -24.43 -13.59
C GLY A 142 -3.88 -23.60 -12.52
N LEU A 143 -3.40 -22.38 -12.23
CA LEU A 143 -4.03 -21.43 -11.32
C LEU A 143 -4.98 -20.52 -12.08
N SER A 144 -6.14 -20.24 -11.51
CA SER A 144 -6.95 -19.07 -11.91
C SER A 144 -6.31 -17.76 -11.44
N ASP A 145 -6.77 -16.63 -11.97
CA ASP A 145 -6.28 -15.30 -11.56
C ASP A 145 -6.48 -15.07 -10.05
N ILE A 146 -7.60 -15.56 -9.48
CA ILE A 146 -7.86 -15.54 -8.04
C ILE A 146 -6.93 -16.49 -7.28
N GLU A 147 -6.72 -17.73 -7.75
CA GLU A 147 -5.84 -18.70 -7.08
C GLU A 147 -4.37 -18.24 -7.04
N ASN A 148 -3.96 -17.36 -7.98
CA ASN A 148 -2.63 -16.76 -8.02
C ASN A 148 -2.44 -15.64 -6.97
N GLN A 149 -3.52 -15.18 -6.33
CA GLN A 149 -3.46 -14.06 -5.39
C GLN A 149 -2.98 -14.49 -4.00
N ILE A 150 -2.30 -13.53 -3.38
CA ILE A 150 -2.13 -13.41 -1.94
C ILE A 150 -2.84 -12.13 -1.55
N VAL A 151 -3.76 -12.20 -0.59
CA VAL A 151 -4.49 -11.04 -0.10
C VAL A 151 -4.24 -10.81 1.37
N GLU A 152 -3.73 -9.64 1.72
CA GLU A 152 -3.57 -9.16 3.08
C GLU A 152 -4.79 -8.35 3.51
N ILE A 153 -5.19 -8.54 4.76
CA ILE A 153 -6.27 -7.78 5.38
C ILE A 153 -5.65 -6.88 6.45
N HIS A 154 -5.83 -5.57 6.29
CA HIS A 154 -5.48 -4.58 7.29
C HIS A 154 -6.76 -4.03 7.91
N LEU A 155 -6.79 -3.96 9.23
CA LEU A 155 -7.90 -3.39 9.99
C LEU A 155 -7.33 -2.66 11.19
N ALA A 156 -7.73 -1.42 11.39
CA ALA A 156 -7.45 -0.71 12.64
C ALA A 156 -8.67 0.07 13.12
N VAL A 157 -8.84 0.13 14.43
CA VAL A 157 -9.84 0.97 15.10
C VAL A 157 -9.15 1.71 16.25
N THR A 158 -9.22 3.04 16.21
CA THR A 158 -8.47 3.93 17.10
C THR A 158 -9.42 4.90 17.78
N PRO A 159 -9.92 4.60 18.99
CA PRO A 159 -10.65 5.59 19.75
C PRO A 159 -9.75 6.77 20.12
N ALA A 160 -10.26 7.99 19.99
CA ALA A 160 -9.49 9.18 20.36
C ALA A 160 -9.05 9.13 21.83
N ASN A 161 -7.79 9.54 22.08
CA ASN A 161 -7.10 9.49 23.37
C ASN A 161 -6.94 8.09 23.99
N ASP A 162 -7.14 7.04 23.20
CA ASP A 162 -6.92 5.65 23.59
C ASP A 162 -5.75 5.06 22.77
N ARG A 163 -5.60 3.73 22.77
CA ARG A 163 -4.63 3.05 21.91
C ARG A 163 -5.18 2.75 20.51
N HIS A 164 -4.28 2.69 19.54
CA HIS A 164 -4.55 2.23 18.18
C HIS A 164 -4.71 0.71 18.18
N HIS A 165 -5.93 0.16 18.09
CA HIS A 165 -6.14 -1.29 18.02
C HIS A 165 -5.97 -1.80 16.59
N ARG A 166 -5.18 -2.86 16.42
CA ARG A 166 -5.00 -3.51 15.13
C ARG A 166 -4.60 -4.98 15.27
N PRO A 167 -5.10 -5.88 14.41
CA PRO A 167 -4.53 -7.21 14.29
C PRO A 167 -3.14 -7.15 13.68
N ARG A 168 -2.37 -8.22 13.85
CA ARG A 168 -1.26 -8.51 12.94
C ARG A 168 -1.79 -8.73 11.52
N PRO A 169 -0.96 -8.50 10.48
CA PRO A 169 -1.37 -8.80 9.11
C PRO A 169 -1.83 -10.24 8.97
N VAL A 170 -3.06 -10.40 8.45
CA VAL A 170 -3.62 -11.70 8.09
C VAL A 170 -3.54 -11.84 6.58
N LEU A 171 -2.84 -12.88 6.14
CA LEU A 171 -2.62 -13.17 4.74
C LEU A 171 -3.41 -14.41 4.33
N VAL A 172 -4.14 -14.32 3.23
CA VAL A 172 -4.97 -15.38 2.66
C VAL A 172 -4.53 -15.67 1.23
N ALA A 173 -4.11 -16.90 0.97
CA ALA A 173 -3.82 -17.33 -0.39
C ALA A 173 -5.11 -17.66 -1.14
N GLY A 174 -5.19 -17.30 -2.43
CA GLY A 174 -6.31 -17.61 -3.30
C GLY A 174 -6.60 -19.10 -3.40
N THR A 175 -5.55 -19.94 -3.33
CA THR A 175 -5.67 -21.41 -3.31
C THR A 175 -6.43 -21.98 -2.11
N THR A 176 -6.73 -21.18 -1.09
CA THR A 176 -7.56 -21.60 0.05
C THR A 176 -9.06 -21.59 -0.26
N GLY A 177 -9.49 -20.92 -1.34
CA GLY A 177 -10.91 -20.69 -1.66
C GLY A 177 -11.56 -19.57 -0.83
N LEU A 178 -10.80 -18.90 0.04
CA LEU A 178 -11.33 -17.81 0.88
C LEU A 178 -11.29 -16.43 0.21
N VAL A 179 -10.58 -16.29 -0.91
CA VAL A 179 -10.62 -15.10 -1.76
C VAL A 179 -11.69 -15.32 -2.82
N ARG A 180 -12.71 -14.46 -2.85
CA ARG A 180 -13.83 -14.56 -3.78
C ARG A 180 -14.19 -13.18 -4.31
N PHE A 181 -14.52 -13.12 -5.58
CA PHE A 181 -15.04 -11.91 -6.23
C PHE A 181 -16.27 -12.26 -7.07
N SER A 182 -17.27 -11.40 -7.04
CA SER A 182 -18.47 -11.42 -7.88
C SER A 182 -18.75 -10.01 -8.35
N GLU A 183 -19.15 -9.84 -9.61
CA GLU A 183 -19.50 -8.53 -10.19
C GLU A 183 -20.96 -8.16 -9.98
N ASN A 184 -21.88 -9.13 -9.98
CA ASN A 184 -23.32 -8.89 -9.82
C ASN A 184 -24.00 -9.96 -8.94
N PRO A 185 -24.31 -9.64 -7.66
CA PRO A 185 -23.97 -8.39 -6.98
C PRO A 185 -22.45 -8.24 -6.80
N TYR A 186 -21.96 -7.00 -6.76
CA TYR A 186 -20.55 -6.72 -6.50
C TYR A 186 -20.21 -7.15 -5.06
N GLU A 187 -19.33 -8.13 -4.90
CA GLU A 187 -18.78 -8.55 -3.62
C GLU A 187 -17.32 -8.96 -3.80
N TYR A 188 -16.41 -8.28 -3.08
CA TYR A 188 -15.05 -8.75 -2.88
C TYR A 188 -14.90 -9.25 -1.44
N ALA A 189 -14.62 -10.54 -1.27
CA ALA A 189 -14.57 -11.21 0.02
C ALA A 189 -13.24 -11.92 0.25
N VAL A 190 -12.66 -11.70 1.43
CA VAL A 190 -11.49 -12.41 1.96
C VAL A 190 -11.86 -13.02 3.30
N GLY A 191 -12.29 -14.28 3.26
CA GLY A 191 -12.92 -14.96 4.39
C GLY A 191 -14.19 -14.25 4.84
N LYS A 192 -14.17 -13.67 6.05
CA LYS A 192 -15.30 -12.91 6.63
C LYS A 192 -15.19 -11.39 6.42
N ASN A 193 -14.13 -10.93 5.77
CA ASN A 193 -13.90 -9.52 5.50
C ASN A 193 -14.40 -9.23 4.09
N THR A 194 -15.33 -8.29 3.94
CA THR A 194 -16.06 -8.09 2.69
C THR A 194 -16.22 -6.61 2.36
N MET A 195 -16.19 -6.33 1.07
CA MET A 195 -16.67 -5.10 0.46
C MET A 195 -17.80 -5.47 -0.50
N THR A 196 -19.03 -5.05 -0.19
CA THR A 196 -20.24 -5.43 -0.92
C THR A 196 -20.97 -4.17 -1.38
N SER A 197 -21.27 -4.06 -2.68
CA SER A 197 -22.15 -2.99 -3.14
C SER A 197 -23.59 -3.24 -2.70
N LEU A 198 -24.29 -2.18 -2.34
CA LEU A 198 -25.72 -2.16 -2.07
C LEU A 198 -26.52 -1.62 -3.27
N ALA A 199 -25.87 -1.44 -4.42
CA ALA A 199 -26.46 -1.04 -5.70
C ALA A 199 -26.14 -2.07 -6.80
N ASP A 200 -26.95 -2.09 -7.86
CA ASP A 200 -26.82 -3.07 -8.94
C ASP A 200 -25.79 -2.66 -10.01
N ASP A 201 -25.52 -1.36 -10.17
CA ASP A 201 -24.77 -0.77 -11.28
C ASP A 201 -23.61 0.16 -10.85
N SER A 202 -23.24 0.15 -9.57
CA SER A 202 -22.18 0.98 -9.00
C SER A 202 -21.57 0.32 -7.76
N LEU A 203 -20.37 0.73 -7.34
CA LEU A 203 -19.76 0.27 -6.08
C LEU A 203 -20.46 0.87 -4.84
N PHE A 204 -20.92 2.12 -4.94
CA PHE A 204 -21.51 2.85 -3.82
C PHE A 204 -23.04 2.91 -3.93
N PRO A 205 -23.79 2.75 -2.82
CA PRO A 205 -23.31 2.64 -1.44
C PRO A 205 -22.64 1.31 -1.17
N VAL A 206 -21.50 1.34 -0.48
CA VAL A 206 -20.70 0.15 -0.19
C VAL A 206 -20.86 -0.22 1.28
N ARG A 207 -21.01 -1.52 1.55
CA ARG A 207 -20.97 -2.09 2.88
C ARG A 207 -19.63 -2.78 3.12
N LEU A 208 -18.89 -2.30 4.11
CA LEU A 208 -17.64 -2.88 4.57
C LEU A 208 -17.90 -3.71 5.82
N ARG A 209 -17.43 -4.95 5.85
CA ARG A 209 -17.38 -5.75 7.06
C ARG A 209 -15.96 -6.25 7.25
N ALA A 210 -15.42 -6.04 8.43
CA ALA A 210 -14.11 -6.58 8.77
C ALA A 210 -14.05 -6.96 10.24
N ARG A 211 -13.20 -7.93 10.56
CA ARG A 211 -12.94 -8.35 11.93
C ARG A 211 -11.50 -8.85 12.08
N GLY A 212 -10.93 -8.63 13.25
CA GLY A 212 -9.63 -9.16 13.60
C GLY A 212 -9.39 -9.14 15.11
N ILE A 213 -8.27 -9.72 15.52
CA ILE A 213 -7.89 -9.84 16.92
C ILE A 213 -6.54 -9.15 17.10
N ASP A 214 -6.51 -8.11 17.94
CA ASP A 214 -5.27 -7.49 18.40
C ASP A 214 -4.70 -8.33 19.55
N GLU A 215 -3.57 -8.98 19.30
CA GLU A 215 -2.90 -9.91 20.22
C GLU A 215 -1.69 -9.26 20.92
N ARG A 216 -1.50 -7.94 20.83
CA ARG A 216 -0.28 -7.26 21.33
C ARG A 216 -0.23 -7.08 22.85
N GLU A 217 -1.36 -7.25 23.53
CA GLU A 217 -1.43 -7.23 24.99
C GLU A 217 -1.79 -8.62 25.54
N ASP A 218 -1.58 -8.82 26.85
CA ASP A 218 -1.84 -10.10 27.52
C ASP A 218 -3.25 -10.65 27.29
N ALA A 219 -4.23 -9.76 27.14
CA ALA A 219 -5.60 -10.09 26.78
C ALA A 219 -5.87 -9.68 25.32
N PRO A 220 -6.06 -10.65 24.41
CA PRO A 220 -6.45 -10.36 23.04
C PRO A 220 -7.75 -9.58 22.96
N VAL A 221 -7.79 -8.56 22.10
CA VAL A 221 -8.97 -7.72 21.89
C VAL A 221 -9.51 -7.95 20.48
N GLU A 222 -10.76 -8.42 20.38
CA GLU A 222 -11.45 -8.49 19.09
C GLU A 222 -11.92 -7.09 18.68
N ILE A 223 -11.60 -6.70 17.45
CA ILE A 223 -12.17 -5.53 16.80
C ILE A 223 -12.98 -5.93 15.58
N ALA A 224 -14.08 -5.24 15.33
CA ALA A 224 -14.89 -5.43 14.13
C ALA A 224 -15.56 -4.13 13.68
N ILE A 225 -15.84 -4.05 12.39
CA ILE A 225 -16.61 -2.97 11.78
C ILE A 225 -17.69 -3.55 10.87
N ASP A 226 -18.79 -2.82 10.76
CA ASP A 226 -19.80 -2.98 9.72
C ASP A 226 -20.24 -1.56 9.35
N LEU A 227 -19.71 -1.05 8.24
CA LEU A 227 -19.89 0.32 7.81
C LEU A 227 -20.68 0.34 6.50
N THR A 228 -21.74 1.14 6.42
CA THR A 228 -22.32 1.50 5.13
C THR A 228 -21.87 2.91 4.78
N LEU A 229 -21.11 3.03 3.69
CA LEU A 229 -20.58 4.28 3.18
C LEU A 229 -21.30 4.65 1.89
N HIS A 230 -21.74 5.90 1.78
CA HIS A 230 -22.29 6.42 0.53
C HIS A 230 -21.41 7.53 -0.04
N GLN A 231 -21.34 7.53 -1.36
CA GLN A 231 -20.59 8.50 -2.15
C GLN A 231 -21.30 9.85 -2.16
N THR A 232 -20.53 10.92 -1.97
CA THR A 232 -21.04 12.30 -2.03
C THR A 232 -20.45 13.11 -3.19
N LYS A 233 -19.36 12.62 -3.80
CA LYS A 233 -18.62 13.25 -4.90
C LYS A 233 -18.21 12.21 -5.93
N GLY A 234 -17.87 12.65 -7.14
CA GLY A 234 -17.34 11.77 -8.18
C GLY A 234 -15.96 11.18 -7.84
N TYR A 235 -15.43 10.42 -8.79
CA TYR A 235 -14.08 9.86 -8.73
C TYR A 235 -13.05 10.95 -9.01
N ILE A 236 -11.94 10.93 -8.26
CA ILE A 236 -10.78 11.80 -8.43
C ILE A 236 -9.66 10.97 -9.03
N LEU A 237 -9.19 11.32 -10.23
CA LEU A 237 -8.10 10.59 -10.89
C LEU A 237 -6.77 11.17 -10.42
N ASN A 238 -5.93 10.35 -9.79
CA ASN A 238 -4.65 10.79 -9.25
C ASN A 238 -3.56 10.83 -10.33
N GLY A 239 -2.48 11.57 -10.11
CA GLY A 239 -1.40 11.71 -11.10
C GLY A 239 -1.86 12.37 -12.40
N ASP A 240 -1.42 11.84 -13.54
CA ASP A 240 -1.87 12.30 -14.87
C ASP A 240 -3.02 11.41 -15.36
N GLY A 241 -4.27 11.82 -15.09
CA GLY A 241 -5.46 11.09 -15.54
C GLY A 241 -5.61 9.69 -14.94
N GLY A 242 -5.02 9.44 -13.76
CA GLY A 242 -4.99 8.15 -13.07
C GLY A 242 -3.67 7.40 -13.19
N LEU A 243 -2.71 7.88 -13.98
CA LEU A 243 -1.37 7.28 -14.10
C LEU A 243 -0.45 7.90 -13.03
N ALA A 244 0.03 7.12 -12.05
CA ALA A 244 0.68 7.66 -10.85
C ALA A 244 1.78 6.79 -10.21
N PRO A 245 3.03 6.80 -10.72
CA PRO A 245 3.40 7.18 -12.07
C PRO A 245 3.08 6.06 -13.07
N SER A 246 3.30 6.29 -14.36
CA SER A 246 3.38 5.27 -15.41
C SER A 246 4.56 5.59 -16.34
N CYS A 247 5.52 4.68 -16.45
CA CYS A 247 6.70 4.89 -17.28
C CYS A 247 7.25 3.55 -17.77
N GLY A 248 7.35 3.37 -19.09
CA GLY A 248 7.91 2.17 -19.71
C GLY A 248 7.27 0.86 -19.23
N GLY A 249 5.95 0.83 -19.03
CA GLY A 249 5.18 -0.37 -18.66
C GLY A 249 5.12 -0.68 -17.16
N VAL A 250 5.77 0.11 -16.30
CA VAL A 250 5.68 -0.01 -14.83
C VAL A 250 5.04 1.24 -14.22
N GLY A 251 4.47 1.10 -13.02
CA GLY A 251 3.74 2.15 -12.34
C GLY A 251 2.42 1.67 -11.77
N THR A 252 1.48 2.60 -11.56
CA THR A 252 0.13 2.26 -11.08
C THR A 252 -0.96 3.11 -11.74
N LEU A 253 -2.15 2.53 -11.82
CA LEU A 253 -3.42 3.20 -12.06
C LEU A 253 -4.05 3.53 -10.71
N TYR A 254 -4.54 4.75 -10.52
CA TYR A 254 -4.97 5.24 -9.21
C TYR A 254 -6.11 6.25 -9.31
N TYR A 255 -7.19 5.99 -8.59
CA TYR A 255 -8.22 6.98 -8.29
C TYR A 255 -8.65 6.94 -6.82
N SER A 256 -9.31 8.01 -6.40
CA SER A 256 -9.91 8.15 -5.07
C SER A 256 -11.40 8.45 -5.15
N VAL A 257 -12.15 8.06 -4.13
CA VAL A 257 -13.49 8.60 -3.83
C VAL A 257 -13.45 9.20 -2.43
N THR A 258 -13.61 10.52 -2.39
CA THR A 258 -13.42 11.30 -1.17
C THR A 258 -14.75 11.60 -0.50
N ASN A 259 -14.70 12.03 0.76
CA ASN A 259 -15.88 12.48 1.49
C ASN A 259 -17.03 11.47 1.52
N LEU A 260 -16.70 10.19 1.55
CA LEU A 260 -17.65 9.11 1.78
C LEU A 260 -18.30 9.31 3.14
N ARG A 261 -19.61 9.12 3.23
CA ARG A 261 -20.36 9.36 4.47
C ARG A 261 -20.93 8.09 5.06
N ILE A 262 -20.74 7.94 6.37
CA ILE A 262 -21.42 6.93 7.16
C ILE A 262 -22.93 7.10 7.02
N ARG A 263 -23.66 5.98 6.84
CA ARG A 263 -25.10 5.93 7.04
C ARG A 263 -25.43 5.61 8.49
N PRO A 264 -26.03 6.54 9.26
CA PRO A 264 -26.43 6.30 10.64
C PRO A 264 -27.47 5.19 10.72
N GLY A 265 -27.41 4.38 11.78
CA GLY A 265 -28.32 3.25 11.98
C GLY A 265 -27.95 1.98 11.20
N GLU A 266 -27.15 2.09 10.15
CA GLU A 266 -26.59 0.96 9.40
C GLU A 266 -25.13 0.66 9.77
N SER A 267 -24.44 1.62 10.40
CA SER A 267 -23.01 1.54 10.66
C SER A 267 -22.68 1.39 12.15
N TRP A 268 -21.72 0.51 12.46
CA TRP A 268 -21.22 0.30 13.82
C TRP A 268 -19.78 -0.22 13.81
N LEU A 269 -19.10 -0.05 14.95
CA LEU A 269 -17.86 -0.75 15.26
C LEU A 269 -17.98 -1.50 16.58
N SER A 270 -17.08 -2.44 16.86
CA SER A 270 -16.96 -3.05 18.17
C SER A 270 -15.51 -3.21 18.59
N ILE A 271 -15.25 -2.98 19.87
CA ILE A 271 -13.97 -3.27 20.53
C ILE A 271 -14.30 -4.13 21.75
N ASP A 272 -13.68 -5.30 21.82
CA ASP A 272 -13.88 -6.30 22.88
C ASP A 272 -15.36 -6.62 23.14
N GLY A 273 -16.10 -6.89 22.05
CA GLY A 273 -17.54 -7.19 22.10
C GLY A 273 -18.45 -6.00 22.43
N THR A 274 -17.90 -4.84 22.80
CA THR A 274 -18.68 -3.62 23.04
C THR A 274 -19.01 -2.97 21.70
N ARG A 275 -20.25 -3.10 21.27
CA ARG A 275 -20.75 -2.51 20.01
C ARG A 275 -21.10 -1.04 20.19
N VAL A 276 -20.56 -0.19 19.31
CA VAL A 276 -20.75 1.26 19.27
C VAL A 276 -21.48 1.62 17.96
N PRO A 277 -22.74 2.07 18.03
CA PRO A 277 -23.43 2.64 16.86
C PRO A 277 -22.76 3.93 16.42
N LEU A 278 -22.50 4.07 15.12
CA LEU A 278 -21.90 5.26 14.54
C LEU A 278 -23.00 6.17 14.00
N THR A 279 -22.91 7.46 14.33
CA THR A 279 -23.91 8.48 13.98
C THR A 279 -23.42 9.44 12.89
N GLY A 280 -22.12 9.42 12.58
CA GLY A 280 -21.52 10.26 11.54
C GLY A 280 -20.06 9.89 11.29
N GLY A 281 -19.48 10.51 10.25
CA GLY A 281 -18.09 10.35 9.88
C GLY A 281 -17.82 10.65 8.41
N LYS A 282 -16.56 10.96 8.08
CA LYS A 282 -16.08 11.09 6.69
C LYS A 282 -14.99 10.07 6.43
N PHE A 283 -15.07 9.43 5.26
CA PHE A 283 -14.15 8.39 4.80
C PHE A 283 -13.57 8.76 3.44
N TRP A 284 -12.40 8.20 3.19
CA TRP A 284 -11.66 8.27 1.96
C TRP A 284 -11.49 6.85 1.44
N TYR A 285 -11.72 6.65 0.15
CA TYR A 285 -11.46 5.40 -0.54
C TYR A 285 -10.41 5.62 -1.61
N ASP A 286 -9.38 4.79 -1.60
CA ASP A 286 -8.40 4.68 -2.66
C ASP A 286 -8.47 3.30 -3.31
N HIS A 287 -8.43 3.29 -4.64
CA HIS A 287 -8.18 2.10 -5.41
C HIS A 287 -6.96 2.33 -6.31
N GLN A 288 -5.94 1.51 -6.11
CA GLN A 288 -4.70 1.62 -6.85
C GLN A 288 -4.12 0.24 -7.13
N TRP A 289 -3.63 0.05 -8.36
CA TRP A 289 -3.07 -1.22 -8.80
C TRP A 289 -2.03 -1.00 -9.89
N GLY A 290 -1.13 -1.96 -10.07
CA GLY A 290 -0.11 -1.87 -11.09
C GLY A 290 1.00 -2.89 -10.94
N THR A 291 2.15 -2.55 -11.53
CA THR A 291 3.29 -3.44 -11.70
C THR A 291 4.58 -2.64 -11.48
N GLY A 292 5.52 -3.22 -10.75
CA GLY A 292 6.79 -2.59 -10.40
C GLY A 292 6.71 -1.57 -9.27
N PHE A 293 5.64 -1.60 -8.47
CA PHE A 293 5.49 -0.74 -7.29
C PHE A 293 6.24 -1.30 -6.08
N MET A 294 5.89 -2.51 -5.62
CA MET A 294 6.52 -3.16 -4.47
C MET A 294 6.62 -4.68 -4.71
N PRO A 295 7.82 -5.27 -4.83
CA PRO A 295 9.12 -4.58 -4.86
C PRO A 295 9.24 -3.68 -6.11
N PRO A 296 10.13 -2.68 -6.08
CA PRO A 296 10.35 -1.80 -7.24
C PRO A 296 10.73 -2.60 -8.49
N GLY A 297 10.12 -2.26 -9.61
CA GLY A 297 10.37 -2.89 -10.91
C GLY A 297 11.01 -1.93 -11.90
N SER A 298 11.89 -2.44 -12.77
CA SER A 298 12.47 -1.68 -13.86
C SER A 298 11.48 -1.53 -15.02
N PRO A 299 11.51 -0.38 -15.73
CA PRO A 299 10.85 -0.21 -17.02
C PRO A 299 11.23 -1.34 -17.99
N ARG A 300 10.36 -1.61 -18.95
CA ARG A 300 10.53 -2.67 -19.96
C ARG A 300 11.51 -2.27 -21.08
N SER A 301 11.70 -0.97 -21.29
CA SER A 301 12.68 -0.42 -22.23
C SER A 301 14.12 -0.48 -21.71
N ASP A 302 15.04 -0.92 -22.58
CA ASP A 302 16.49 -0.85 -22.36
C ASP A 302 16.95 0.60 -22.12
N LEU A 303 16.40 1.59 -22.84
CA LEU A 303 16.83 2.99 -22.74
C LEU A 303 16.45 3.60 -21.41
N LEU A 304 15.23 3.32 -20.94
CA LEU A 304 14.76 3.80 -19.63
C LEU A 304 15.51 3.12 -18.48
N ARG A 305 15.87 1.84 -18.62
CA ARG A 305 16.78 1.18 -17.66
C ARG A 305 18.17 1.79 -17.69
N ALA A 306 18.72 2.03 -18.88
CA ALA A 306 20.03 2.64 -19.07
C ALA A 306 20.13 4.02 -18.42
N VAL A 307 19.20 4.94 -18.72
CA VAL A 307 19.20 6.29 -18.14
C VAL A 307 19.02 6.26 -16.62
N GLY A 308 18.30 5.26 -16.09
CA GLY A 308 18.13 5.06 -14.66
C GLY A 308 19.46 4.85 -13.90
N HIS A 309 20.51 4.38 -14.57
CA HIS A 309 21.86 4.24 -13.98
C HIS A 309 22.62 5.57 -13.86
N LEU A 310 22.14 6.64 -14.49
CA LEU A 310 22.74 7.97 -14.42
C LEU A 310 22.26 8.77 -13.19
N HIS A 311 21.28 8.24 -12.45
CA HIS A 311 20.70 8.90 -11.29
C HIS A 311 20.77 7.99 -10.05
N GLU A 312 21.05 8.59 -8.89
CA GLU A 312 20.95 7.88 -7.63
C GLU A 312 19.48 7.55 -7.35
N GLN A 313 19.20 6.27 -7.11
CA GLN A 313 17.84 5.82 -6.78
C GLN A 313 17.39 6.42 -5.44
N GLY A 314 16.12 6.82 -5.39
CA GLY A 314 15.50 7.29 -4.15
C GLY A 314 15.42 6.17 -3.11
N PRO A 315 15.28 6.51 -1.81
CA PRO A 315 15.19 5.51 -0.75
C PRO A 315 13.88 4.71 -0.74
N GLY A 316 12.87 5.12 -1.52
CA GLY A 316 11.53 4.53 -1.53
C GLY A 316 10.71 4.90 -0.28
N GLY A 317 9.39 4.80 -0.39
CA GLY A 317 8.44 5.23 0.64
C GLY A 317 7.84 6.61 0.38
N TRP A 318 6.81 6.93 1.16
CA TRP A 318 6.04 8.16 1.02
C TRP A 318 5.36 8.55 2.34
N ASP A 319 5.02 9.84 2.44
CA ASP A 319 4.01 10.34 3.36
C ASP A 319 2.76 10.69 2.55
N TRP A 320 1.64 10.01 2.82
CA TRP A 320 0.34 10.25 2.19
C TRP A 320 -0.62 10.89 3.19
N MET A 321 -1.38 11.88 2.72
CA MET A 321 -2.26 12.68 3.56
C MET A 321 -3.61 12.87 2.87
N ALA A 322 -4.67 12.41 3.54
CA ALA A 322 -6.04 12.77 3.20
C ALA A 322 -6.55 13.81 4.20
N ILE A 323 -6.95 14.97 3.70
CA ILE A 323 -7.49 16.08 4.49
C ILE A 323 -8.92 16.33 4.04
N GLN A 324 -9.86 16.34 4.99
CA GLN A 324 -11.28 16.58 4.75
C GLN A 324 -11.74 17.72 5.66
N PHE A 325 -11.89 18.92 5.10
CA PHE A 325 -12.33 20.10 5.83
C PHE A 325 -13.81 20.02 6.18
N ASP A 326 -14.23 20.78 7.20
CA ASP A 326 -15.60 20.77 7.70
C ASP A 326 -16.62 21.26 6.67
N ASP A 327 -16.20 22.11 5.73
CA ASP A 327 -17.03 22.64 4.66
C ASP A 327 -17.05 21.79 3.39
N ASP A 328 -16.66 20.52 3.49
CA ASP A 328 -16.71 19.54 2.40
C ASP A 328 -15.84 19.93 1.20
N THR A 329 -14.71 20.56 1.49
CA THR A 329 -13.56 20.59 0.57
C THR A 329 -12.49 19.67 1.11
N GLU A 330 -11.62 19.19 0.23
CA GLU A 330 -10.61 18.20 0.59
C GLU A 330 -9.28 18.52 -0.06
N ILE A 331 -8.21 17.97 0.53
CA ILE A 331 -6.89 17.95 -0.05
C ILE A 331 -6.36 16.52 0.03
N ALA A 332 -5.89 16.00 -1.10
CA ALA A 332 -5.00 14.84 -1.15
C ALA A 332 -3.58 15.33 -1.38
N LEU A 333 -2.61 14.81 -0.63
CA LEU A 333 -1.19 15.10 -0.82
C LEU A 333 -0.36 13.82 -0.67
N SER A 334 0.73 13.75 -1.43
CA SER A 334 1.81 12.80 -1.20
C SER A 334 3.17 13.52 -1.23
N ALA A 335 4.04 13.16 -0.29
CA ALA A 335 5.45 13.52 -0.29
C ALA A 335 6.26 12.24 -0.47
N LEU A 336 6.83 12.04 -1.67
CA LEU A 336 7.70 10.90 -1.94
C LEU A 336 9.06 11.10 -1.27
N HIS A 337 9.65 10.01 -0.77
CA HIS A 337 10.96 10.11 -0.14
C HIS A 337 12.06 10.47 -1.13
N THR A 338 12.95 11.38 -0.74
CA THR A 338 14.05 11.88 -1.58
C THR A 338 15.40 11.66 -0.90
N ASN A 339 16.47 11.68 -1.69
CA ASN A 339 17.83 11.56 -1.14
C ASN A 339 18.20 12.74 -0.24
N ASP A 340 17.57 13.91 -0.41
CA ASP A 340 17.79 15.09 0.44
C ASP A 340 17.40 14.85 1.90
N ASN A 341 16.39 14.00 2.13
CA ASN A 341 15.89 13.65 3.46
C ASN A 341 16.43 12.32 3.99
N ARG A 342 17.49 11.76 3.37
CA ARG A 342 18.05 10.44 3.73
C ARG A 342 18.36 10.29 5.23
N ALA A 343 18.75 11.36 5.91
CA ALA A 343 19.08 11.34 7.34
C ALA A 343 17.89 11.07 8.28
N PHE A 344 16.66 11.19 7.79
CA PHE A 344 15.42 10.95 8.54
C PHE A 344 14.91 9.52 8.40
N TYR A 345 15.30 8.80 7.34
CA TYR A 345 14.91 7.41 7.11
C TYR A 345 15.83 6.44 7.85
N SER A 346 15.28 5.30 8.27
CA SER A 346 15.95 4.27 9.09
C SER A 346 16.55 4.82 10.39
N GLN A 347 16.03 5.94 10.90
CA GLN A 347 16.52 6.57 12.10
C GLN A 347 15.95 5.87 13.34
N THR A 348 16.83 5.28 14.15
CA THR A 348 16.49 4.57 15.39
C THR A 348 17.12 5.17 16.64
N GLY A 349 17.96 6.20 16.48
CA GLY A 349 18.70 6.87 17.55
C GLY A 349 17.90 7.97 18.24
N ALA A 350 18.54 9.13 18.42
CA ALA A 350 17.90 10.30 19.02
C ALA A 350 16.70 10.77 18.18
N LYS A 351 15.73 11.41 18.85
CA LYS A 351 14.57 12.00 18.17
C LYS A 351 15.03 12.91 17.04
N PRO A 352 14.54 12.73 15.79
CA PRO A 352 14.95 13.57 14.68
C PRO A 352 14.54 15.04 14.89
N PRO A 353 15.25 15.99 14.27
CA PRO A 353 14.81 17.38 14.21
C PRO A 353 13.61 17.52 13.26
N THR A 354 13.16 18.76 13.00
CA THR A 354 12.15 19.01 11.98
C THR A 354 12.65 18.61 10.60
N MET A 355 11.86 17.84 9.85
CA MET A 355 12.07 17.54 8.44
C MET A 355 11.14 18.39 7.59
N ALA A 356 11.60 18.87 6.44
CA ALA A 356 10.76 19.51 5.43
C ALA A 356 10.80 18.68 4.14
N ALA A 357 9.67 18.55 3.45
CA ALA A 357 9.59 17.86 2.18
C ALA A 357 8.57 18.54 1.25
N GLY A 358 8.84 18.48 -0.06
CA GLY A 358 7.87 18.89 -1.06
C GLY A 358 6.77 17.83 -1.21
N ALA A 359 5.54 18.27 -1.35
CA ALA A 359 4.37 17.44 -1.58
C ALA A 359 3.60 17.92 -2.81
N LYS A 360 2.91 16.98 -3.47
CA LYS A 360 2.03 17.26 -4.60
C LYS A 360 0.70 16.55 -4.38
N GLY A 361 -0.36 17.03 -5.00
CA GLY A 361 -1.64 16.34 -4.98
C GLY A 361 -2.76 17.18 -5.57
N SER A 362 -3.94 17.15 -4.96
CA SER A 362 -5.13 17.83 -5.51
C SER A 362 -5.96 18.52 -4.43
N TYR A 363 -6.49 19.70 -4.78
CA TYR A 363 -7.54 20.36 -4.02
C TYR A 363 -8.90 20.01 -4.65
N ILE A 364 -9.84 19.57 -3.82
CA ILE A 364 -11.15 19.09 -4.26
C ILE A 364 -12.22 20.02 -3.68
N ARG A 365 -13.04 20.57 -4.57
CA ARG A 365 -14.10 21.53 -4.26
C ARG A 365 -15.37 20.80 -3.81
N GLN A 366 -16.30 21.53 -3.22
CA GLN A 366 -17.59 21.00 -2.74
C GLN A 366 -18.39 20.25 -3.82
N ASN A 367 -18.32 20.71 -5.07
CA ASN A 367 -18.98 20.09 -6.23
C ASN A 367 -18.23 18.86 -6.79
N GLY A 368 -17.07 18.50 -6.24
CA GLY A 368 -16.24 17.40 -6.73
C GLY A 368 -15.29 17.77 -7.86
N GLU A 369 -15.30 19.01 -8.36
CA GLU A 369 -14.23 19.49 -9.25
C GLU A 369 -12.91 19.56 -8.48
N TYR A 370 -11.81 19.21 -9.13
CA TYR A 370 -10.49 19.19 -8.51
C TYR A 370 -9.43 19.73 -9.44
N GLU A 371 -8.35 20.23 -8.84
CA GLU A 371 -7.17 20.73 -9.55
C GLU A 371 -5.90 20.35 -8.79
N SER A 372 -4.80 20.22 -9.54
CA SER A 372 -3.50 19.90 -8.97
C SER A 372 -2.99 21.04 -8.10
N ILE A 373 -2.35 20.68 -6.98
CA ILE A 373 -1.72 21.61 -6.06
C ILE A 373 -0.34 21.12 -5.63
N THR A 374 0.47 22.05 -5.14
CA THR A 374 1.79 21.81 -4.56
C THR A 374 1.82 22.32 -3.13
N ALA A 375 2.60 21.65 -2.29
CA ALA A 375 2.73 21.98 -0.89
C ALA A 375 4.14 21.71 -0.37
N GLU A 376 4.46 22.30 0.78
CA GLU A 376 5.54 21.85 1.65
C GLU A 376 4.90 21.24 2.90
N ILE A 377 5.43 20.09 3.32
CA ILE A 377 5.16 19.51 4.62
C ILE A 377 6.35 19.75 5.56
N ARG A 378 6.07 19.96 6.84
CA ARG A 378 7.08 20.00 7.90
C ARG A 378 6.70 19.04 9.01
N VAL A 379 7.49 17.99 9.20
CA VAL A 379 7.33 17.05 10.32
C VAL A 379 7.89 17.73 11.57
N THR A 380 7.02 18.19 12.46
CA THR A 380 7.38 18.95 13.66
C THR A 380 7.44 18.09 14.92
N ASP A 381 6.80 16.93 14.90
CA ASP A 381 6.87 15.94 15.96
C ASP A 381 7.00 14.52 15.39
N TRP A 382 7.67 13.66 16.14
CA TRP A 382 8.00 12.29 15.78
C TRP A 382 7.55 11.34 16.86
N ILE A 383 7.08 10.16 16.45
CA ILE A 383 6.75 9.04 17.33
C ILE A 383 7.69 7.87 17.04
N ARG A 384 8.22 7.26 18.10
CA ARG A 384 9.08 6.09 17.96
C ARG A 384 8.23 4.83 18.01
N SER A 385 8.33 3.97 17.00
CA SER A 385 7.70 2.65 17.07
C SER A 385 8.46 1.75 18.05
N ALA A 386 7.77 1.29 19.07
CA ALA A 386 8.27 0.23 19.97
C ALA A 386 7.43 -1.06 19.81
N VAL A 387 6.67 -1.16 18.72
CA VAL A 387 5.64 -2.20 18.54
C VAL A 387 6.30 -3.48 18.03
N ALA A 388 6.07 -4.60 18.73
CA ALA A 388 6.34 -5.95 18.24
C ALA A 388 5.05 -6.75 18.22
N ASP A 389 4.94 -7.70 17.29
CA ASP A 389 3.73 -8.50 17.12
C ASP A 389 4.05 -9.84 16.44
N GLY A 390 4.07 -10.94 17.19
CA GLY A 390 4.40 -12.27 16.66
C GLY A 390 5.76 -12.30 15.93
N PRO A 391 5.81 -12.59 14.61
CA PRO A 391 7.05 -12.60 13.84
C PRO A 391 7.57 -11.20 13.47
N TYR A 392 6.80 -10.13 13.71
CA TYR A 392 7.19 -8.75 13.40
C TYR A 392 7.94 -8.12 14.58
N LEU A 393 9.19 -7.73 14.32
CA LEU A 393 10.14 -7.23 15.30
C LEU A 393 9.90 -5.75 15.62
N ALA A 394 10.16 -5.35 16.86
CA ALA A 394 10.21 -3.94 17.22
C ALA A 394 11.35 -3.23 16.48
N THR A 395 11.00 -2.17 15.75
CA THR A 395 11.94 -1.46 14.87
C THR A 395 12.70 -0.36 15.58
N ASN A 396 12.11 0.27 16.60
CA ASN A 396 12.62 1.48 17.26
C ASN A 396 12.79 2.69 16.32
N THR A 397 12.14 2.65 15.15
CA THR A 397 12.19 3.68 14.11
C THR A 397 11.31 4.87 14.45
N TRP A 398 11.75 6.06 14.07
CA TRP A 398 10.96 7.28 14.18
C TRP A 398 10.07 7.49 12.95
N TYR A 399 8.80 7.79 13.19
CA TYR A 399 7.79 8.12 12.17
C TYR A 399 7.23 9.52 12.39
N PRO A 400 6.79 10.22 11.32
CA PRO A 400 6.04 11.46 11.44
C PRO A 400 4.81 11.30 12.34
N ASN A 401 4.63 12.24 13.26
CA ASN A 401 3.52 12.23 14.21
C ASN A 401 2.67 13.50 14.11
N ARG A 402 3.32 14.66 13.97
CA ARG A 402 2.67 15.96 13.73
C ARG A 402 3.27 16.60 12.50
N VAL A 403 2.41 17.01 11.56
CA VAL A 403 2.83 17.54 10.26
C VAL A 403 2.15 18.88 10.01
N GLU A 404 2.95 19.93 9.81
CA GLU A 404 2.45 21.22 9.31
C GLU A 404 2.45 21.19 7.78
N VAL A 405 1.40 21.73 7.17
CA VAL A 405 1.23 21.74 5.72
C VAL A 405 1.07 23.18 5.24
N THR A 406 1.81 23.54 4.21
CA THR A 406 1.69 24.83 3.51
C THR A 406 1.40 24.59 2.03
N VAL A 407 0.23 25.00 1.56
CA VAL A 407 -0.22 24.90 0.16
C VAL A 407 -0.02 26.22 -0.55
N TYR A 408 0.45 26.18 -1.80
CA TYR A 408 0.90 27.38 -2.51
C TYR A 408 -0.17 27.99 -3.43
N GLU A 409 -1.12 27.21 -3.91
CA GLU A 409 -2.10 27.67 -4.90
C GLU A 409 -3.21 28.54 -4.30
N ASP A 410 -3.47 29.69 -4.92
CA ASP A 410 -4.53 30.63 -4.54
C ASP A 410 -5.95 30.07 -4.72
N ALA A 411 -6.09 28.98 -5.49
CA ALA A 411 -7.33 28.23 -5.62
C ALA A 411 -7.81 27.65 -4.28
N VAL A 412 -6.87 27.40 -3.36
CA VAL A 412 -7.15 26.98 -1.98
C VAL A 412 -7.40 28.22 -1.12
N PRO A 413 -8.55 28.32 -0.42
CA PRO A 413 -8.85 29.46 0.44
C PRO A 413 -7.75 29.73 1.46
N ALA A 414 -7.42 31.00 1.69
CA ALA A 414 -6.27 31.38 2.54
C ALA A 414 -6.26 30.73 3.93
N LYS A 415 -7.44 30.53 4.54
CA LYS A 415 -7.60 29.85 5.85
C LYS A 415 -7.24 28.36 5.85
N LYS A 416 -7.09 27.74 4.68
CA LYS A 416 -6.80 26.31 4.48
C LYS A 416 -5.44 26.07 3.80
N ARG A 417 -4.68 27.13 3.54
CA ARG A 417 -3.33 27.02 2.97
C ARG A 417 -2.27 26.70 4.02
N HIS A 418 -2.57 26.97 5.30
CA HIS A 418 -1.68 26.63 6.40
C HIS A 418 -2.49 25.92 7.49
N PHE A 419 -2.17 24.67 7.76
CA PHE A 419 -2.82 23.86 8.77
C PHE A 419 -1.86 22.83 9.34
N VAL A 420 -2.25 22.20 10.43
CA VAL A 420 -1.48 21.18 11.13
C VAL A 420 -2.31 19.92 11.29
N MET A 421 -1.71 18.79 10.93
CA MET A 421 -2.24 17.46 11.13
C MET A 421 -1.79 16.96 12.50
N VAL A 422 -2.76 16.66 13.38
CA VAL A 422 -2.52 16.30 14.79
C VAL A 422 -3.11 14.92 15.06
N PRO A 423 -2.32 13.96 15.57
CA PRO A 423 -2.79 12.59 15.77
C PRO A 423 -3.85 12.56 16.88
N ILE A 424 -4.88 11.74 16.70
CA ILE A 424 -5.94 11.59 17.72
C ILE A 424 -5.51 10.75 18.93
N VAL A 425 -4.27 10.23 18.92
CA VAL A 425 -3.66 9.41 19.97
C VAL A 425 -2.23 9.84 20.26
N THR A 426 -1.72 9.45 21.41
CA THR A 426 -0.34 9.75 21.85
C THR A 426 0.61 8.56 21.76
N THR A 427 0.10 7.35 21.51
CA THR A 427 0.88 6.10 21.51
C THR A 427 1.48 5.74 20.14
N GLY A 428 1.15 6.50 19.10
CA GLY A 428 1.42 6.14 17.72
C GLY A 428 0.37 5.22 17.11
N GLN A 429 0.43 5.10 15.78
CA GLN A 429 -0.55 4.40 14.95
C GLN A 429 0.17 3.43 13.99
N GLN A 430 1.09 2.61 14.52
CA GLN A 430 1.95 1.76 13.68
C GLN A 430 1.31 0.42 13.33
N GLY A 431 1.54 -0.04 12.10
CA GLY A 431 1.14 -1.34 11.55
C GLY A 431 2.26 -1.97 10.72
N PHE A 432 2.02 -3.18 10.21
CA PHE A 432 2.97 -3.90 9.37
C PHE A 432 2.29 -4.34 8.09
N PHE A 433 3.00 -4.37 6.97
CA PHE A 433 2.67 -5.22 5.83
C PHE A 433 3.15 -6.64 6.09
N ALA A 434 2.46 -7.63 5.53
CA ALA A 434 2.81 -9.03 5.71
C ALA A 434 4.19 -9.36 5.14
N ALA A 435 4.69 -8.61 4.17
CA ALA A 435 6.07 -8.74 3.67
C ALA A 435 7.13 -8.19 4.64
N GLY A 436 6.73 -7.46 5.68
CA GLY A 436 7.60 -7.03 6.79
C GLY A 436 7.79 -5.53 6.95
N SER A 437 7.38 -4.70 5.98
CA SER A 437 7.51 -3.25 6.10
C SER A 437 6.59 -2.71 7.20
N GLU A 438 7.12 -1.91 8.12
CA GLU A 438 6.34 -1.19 9.13
C GLU A 438 5.93 0.19 8.60
N TYR A 439 4.68 0.56 8.83
CA TYR A 439 4.11 1.86 8.49
C TYR A 439 3.53 2.53 9.74
N SER A 440 3.39 3.86 9.70
CA SER A 440 2.58 4.61 10.66
C SER A 440 1.39 5.19 9.93
N GLU A 441 0.18 4.81 10.32
CA GLU A 441 -1.04 5.20 9.62
C GLU A 441 -2.20 5.38 10.60
N GLY A 442 -2.80 6.57 10.58
CA GLY A 442 -4.04 6.73 11.32
C GLY A 442 -4.65 8.11 11.28
N ALA A 443 -5.73 8.26 12.06
CA ALA A 443 -6.55 9.45 12.04
C ALA A 443 -5.84 10.65 12.68
N VAL A 444 -6.12 11.82 12.10
CA VAL A 444 -5.67 13.12 12.59
C VAL A 444 -6.83 14.11 12.64
N THR A 445 -6.75 15.09 13.52
CA THR A 445 -7.49 16.35 13.38
C THR A 445 -6.71 17.32 12.52
N ILE A 446 -7.44 18.22 11.85
CA ILE A 446 -6.86 19.29 11.05
C ILE A 446 -7.10 20.60 11.80
N GLU A 447 -6.02 21.21 12.25
CA GLU A 447 -6.04 22.47 12.98
C GLU A 447 -5.53 23.58 12.07
N SER A 448 -6.21 24.73 12.05
CA SER A 448 -5.72 25.93 11.40
C SER A 448 -4.45 26.45 12.08
N ALA A 449 -3.76 27.40 11.45
CA ALA A 449 -2.59 28.04 12.02
C ALA A 449 -2.84 28.72 13.40
N ASP A 450 -4.08 29.10 13.67
CA ASP A 450 -4.57 29.68 14.92
C ASP A 450 -5.11 28.64 15.93
N GLY A 451 -5.02 27.34 15.62
CA GLY A 451 -5.40 26.24 16.51
C GLY A 451 -6.90 25.94 16.53
N GLU A 452 -7.68 26.48 15.60
CA GLU A 452 -9.08 26.10 15.40
C GLU A 452 -9.14 24.77 14.66
N ARG A 453 -9.97 23.83 15.13
CA ARG A 453 -10.23 22.62 14.37
C ARG A 453 -11.08 22.96 13.15
N ILE A 454 -10.58 22.62 11.96
CA ILE A 454 -11.21 22.92 10.67
C ILE A 454 -11.48 21.67 9.82
N GLY A 455 -11.18 20.48 10.35
CA GLY A 455 -11.43 19.22 9.67
C GLY A 455 -10.86 17.99 10.36
N ILE A 456 -10.84 16.91 9.59
CA ILE A 456 -10.29 15.59 9.94
C ILE A 456 -9.44 15.06 8.79
N GLY A 457 -8.60 14.08 9.06
CA GLY A 457 -7.80 13.45 8.03
C GLY A 457 -7.20 12.13 8.44
N PHE A 458 -6.34 11.62 7.57
CA PHE A 458 -5.47 10.48 7.80
C PHE A 458 -4.05 10.82 7.35
N LEU A 459 -3.06 10.37 8.11
CA LEU A 459 -1.65 10.46 7.77
C LEU A 459 -1.08 9.05 7.71
N GLU A 460 -0.52 8.68 6.56
CA GLU A 460 0.23 7.44 6.33
C GLU A 460 1.70 7.79 6.06
N SER A 461 2.63 7.08 6.69
CA SER A 461 4.06 7.22 6.52
C SER A 461 4.69 5.83 6.35
N THR A 462 5.27 5.57 5.17
CA THR A 462 5.86 4.28 4.80
C THR A 462 7.34 4.43 4.46
N GLY A 463 8.12 3.34 4.48
CA GLY A 463 9.53 3.37 4.06
C GLY A 463 10.50 4.10 5.01
N TYR A 464 10.08 4.40 6.24
CA TYR A 464 10.96 4.92 7.29
C TYR A 464 11.82 3.81 7.93
N ILE A 465 11.41 2.55 7.83
CA ILE A 465 12.15 1.38 8.35
C ILE A 465 12.99 0.72 7.24
N ASP A 466 14.19 0.28 7.59
CA ASP A 466 14.88 -0.75 6.83
C ASP A 466 14.28 -2.14 7.15
N ALA A 467 13.35 -2.59 6.31
CA ALA A 467 12.63 -3.83 6.52
C ALA A 467 13.40 -5.09 6.04
N ARG A 468 14.64 -4.98 5.56
CA ARG A 468 15.34 -6.12 4.92
C ARG A 468 15.49 -7.33 5.84
N ARG A 469 15.90 -7.11 7.11
CA ARG A 469 16.02 -8.20 8.10
C ARG A 469 14.68 -8.86 8.41
N GLN A 470 13.63 -8.05 8.56
CA GLN A 470 12.27 -8.54 8.77
C GLN A 470 11.79 -9.37 7.56
N GLY A 471 12.05 -8.89 6.34
CA GLY A 471 11.73 -9.60 5.11
C GLY A 471 12.46 -10.94 4.99
N LEU A 472 13.75 -11.01 5.34
CA LEU A 472 14.51 -12.27 5.38
C LEU A 472 13.88 -13.27 6.35
N LEU A 473 13.56 -12.85 7.57
CA LEU A 473 12.92 -13.69 8.58
C LEU A 473 11.58 -14.25 8.08
N LEU A 474 10.73 -13.39 7.51
CA LEU A 474 9.40 -13.78 7.01
C LEU A 474 9.48 -14.67 5.76
N ALA A 475 10.52 -14.51 4.94
CA ALA A 475 10.82 -15.36 3.79
C ALA A 475 11.42 -16.73 4.18
N GLY A 476 11.72 -16.96 5.47
CA GLY A 476 12.40 -18.18 5.92
C GLY A 476 13.89 -18.23 5.54
N LEU A 477 14.49 -17.06 5.32
CA LEU A 477 15.90 -16.89 4.97
C LEU A 477 16.74 -16.57 6.20
N PRO A 478 18.05 -16.90 6.21
CA PRO A 478 18.94 -16.56 7.32
C PRO A 478 19.06 -15.04 7.50
N ASP A 479 18.98 -14.56 8.74
CA ASP A 479 19.29 -13.18 9.11
C ASP A 479 20.81 -13.02 9.32
N THR A 480 21.55 -12.84 8.22
CA THR A 480 23.01 -12.63 8.23
C THR A 480 23.40 -11.38 7.44
N ASP A 481 24.55 -10.79 7.75
CA ASP A 481 25.06 -9.62 7.03
C ASP A 481 25.30 -9.93 5.54
N ASP A 482 25.69 -11.17 5.22
CA ASP A 482 25.80 -11.63 3.82
C ASP A 482 24.45 -11.65 3.10
N MET A 483 23.39 -12.13 3.76
CA MET A 483 22.03 -12.08 3.20
C MET A 483 21.53 -10.65 3.05
N ILE A 484 21.84 -9.77 4.01
CA ILE A 484 21.52 -8.34 3.91
C ILE A 484 22.24 -7.70 2.72
N ARG A 485 23.54 -7.95 2.55
CA ARG A 485 24.29 -7.51 1.36
C ARG A 485 23.62 -8.01 0.08
N LEU A 486 23.21 -9.28 0.06
CA LEU A 486 22.63 -9.94 -1.11
C LEU A 486 21.30 -9.32 -1.54
N VAL A 487 20.42 -8.97 -0.59
CA VAL A 487 19.10 -8.37 -0.88
C VAL A 487 19.12 -6.84 -0.96
N SER A 488 20.25 -6.21 -0.64
CA SER A 488 20.45 -4.78 -0.84
C SER A 488 20.46 -4.41 -2.33
N PRO A 489 20.11 -3.16 -2.71
CA PRO A 489 20.31 -2.69 -4.06
C PRO A 489 21.78 -2.91 -4.51
N PRO A 490 22.03 -3.67 -5.58
CA PRO A 490 23.38 -3.92 -6.06
C PRO A 490 24.01 -2.64 -6.61
N ALA A 491 25.33 -2.50 -6.44
CA ALA A 491 26.06 -1.41 -7.06
C ALA A 491 26.04 -1.58 -8.59
N VAL A 492 25.83 -0.48 -9.31
CA VAL A 492 25.94 -0.46 -10.78
C VAL A 492 27.42 -0.58 -11.17
N PRO A 493 27.83 -1.62 -11.92
CA PRO A 493 29.23 -1.80 -12.33
C PRO A 493 29.72 -0.63 -13.19
N ASP A 494 30.99 -0.25 -13.06
CA ASP A 494 31.55 0.86 -13.84
C ASP A 494 31.56 0.58 -15.35
N GLU A 495 31.69 -0.69 -15.75
CA GLU A 495 31.54 -1.12 -17.15
C GLU A 495 30.14 -0.83 -17.69
N MET A 496 29.10 -1.09 -16.89
CA MET A 496 27.72 -0.78 -17.25
C MET A 496 27.50 0.72 -17.36
N LYS A 497 28.03 1.52 -16.42
CA LYS A 497 27.98 2.99 -16.51
C LYS A 497 28.67 3.51 -17.77
N ALA A 498 29.83 2.96 -18.12
CA ALA A 498 30.57 3.34 -19.33
C ALA A 498 29.79 2.97 -20.60
N GLU A 499 29.15 1.79 -20.63
CA GLU A 499 28.27 1.38 -21.73
C GLU A 499 27.08 2.33 -21.88
N VAL A 500 26.41 2.69 -20.78
CA VAL A 500 25.31 3.66 -20.76
C VAL A 500 25.77 5.04 -21.27
N LEU A 501 26.91 5.53 -20.80
CA LEU A 501 27.45 6.82 -21.25
C LEU A 501 27.80 6.81 -22.74
N ALA A 502 28.35 5.70 -23.25
CA ALA A 502 28.64 5.54 -24.68
C ALA A 502 27.36 5.46 -25.51
N LEU A 503 26.33 4.77 -25.01
CA LEU A 503 25.01 4.65 -25.64
C LEU A 503 24.40 6.03 -25.92
N PHE A 504 24.50 6.96 -24.97
CA PHE A 504 23.95 8.31 -25.09
C PHE A 504 24.87 9.32 -25.78
N GLN A 505 25.96 8.88 -26.41
CA GLN A 505 26.72 9.73 -27.35
C GLN A 505 26.07 9.80 -28.74
N ASP A 506 25.21 8.85 -29.08
CA ASP A 506 24.46 8.82 -30.33
C ASP A 506 23.21 9.71 -30.24
N PRO A 507 23.13 10.81 -31.02
CA PRO A 507 21.97 11.70 -31.02
C PRO A 507 20.66 11.00 -31.39
N GLU A 508 20.69 9.95 -32.21
CA GLU A 508 19.47 9.20 -32.56
C GLU A 508 18.93 8.40 -31.36
N ILE A 509 19.83 7.92 -30.49
CA ILE A 509 19.44 7.21 -29.27
C ILE A 509 18.90 8.19 -28.23
N VAL A 510 19.52 9.37 -28.10
CA VAL A 510 19.02 10.43 -27.23
C VAL A 510 17.61 10.86 -27.65
N ALA A 511 17.38 11.06 -28.96
CA ALA A 511 16.05 11.40 -29.47
C ALA A 511 15.00 10.32 -29.14
N LYS A 512 15.34 9.02 -29.25
CA LYS A 512 14.44 7.92 -28.85
C LYS A 512 14.17 7.91 -27.35
N LEU A 513 15.18 8.18 -26.52
CA LEU A 513 15.01 8.30 -25.08
C LEU A 513 14.05 9.46 -24.74
N GLU A 514 14.20 10.61 -25.39
CA GLU A 514 13.30 11.76 -25.21
C GLU A 514 11.86 11.40 -25.59
N GLU A 515 11.65 10.66 -26.68
CA GLU A 515 10.32 10.16 -27.07
C GLU A 515 9.72 9.19 -26.05
N GLU A 516 10.53 8.35 -25.40
CA GLU A 516 10.06 7.43 -24.36
C GLU A 516 9.77 8.17 -23.04
N LEU A 517 10.64 9.10 -22.64
CA LEU A 517 10.41 9.94 -21.45
C LEU A 517 9.18 10.83 -21.60
N ALA A 518 8.89 11.32 -22.81
CA ALA A 518 7.69 12.10 -23.09
C ALA A 518 6.39 11.29 -22.92
N LYS A 519 6.47 9.95 -22.95
CA LYS A 519 5.34 9.05 -22.68
C LYS A 519 5.20 8.71 -21.21
N CYS A 520 6.15 9.09 -20.36
CA CYS A 520 6.03 8.88 -18.92
C CYS A 520 5.07 9.90 -18.31
N LYS A 521 4.25 9.42 -17.38
CA LYS A 521 3.05 10.10 -16.88
C LYS A 521 3.01 10.06 -15.35
N GLY A 522 2.54 11.15 -14.74
CA GLY A 522 2.39 11.23 -13.28
C GLY A 522 3.67 11.09 -12.46
N LEU A 523 4.81 11.55 -12.99
CA LEU A 523 6.12 11.54 -12.32
C LEU A 523 6.29 12.60 -11.21
#